data_AF-A0A1Z9C8V3-F1
#
_entry.id   AF-A0A1Z9C8V3-F1
#
_cell.length_a   1.000
_cell.length_b   1.000
_cell.length_c   1.000
_cell.angle_alpha   90.00
_cell.angle_beta   90.00
_cell.angle_gamma   90.00
#
_symmetry.space_group_name_H-M   'P 1'
#
loop_
_entity.id
_entity.type
_entity.pdbx_description
1 polymer ?
#
loop_
_entity_poly.entity_id
_entity_poly.type
_entity_poly.pdbx_seq_one_letter_code
_entity_poly.pdbx_strand_id
1 'polypeptide(L)' 'MKIIYNQWACQGHARCFELAPELFNLDNEGLAFLLIEEEIPSELEEKARLVAQRCPEFAIEIKEE' A
#
# COMPACT_ATOMS: atom_id res chain seq x y z
N MET A 1 0.62 9.21 10.39
CA MET A 1 -0.26 8.60 9.35
C MET A 1 0.10 7.12 9.15
N LYS A 2 -0.87 6.22 8.94
CA LYS A 2 -0.63 4.76 8.82
C LYS A 2 -1.40 4.13 7.66
N ILE A 3 -0.84 3.08 7.03
CA ILE A 3 -1.54 2.26 6.03
C ILE A 3 -2.28 1.13 6.71
N ILE A 4 -3.55 0.96 6.37
CA ILE A 4 -4.32 -0.24 6.69
C ILE A 4 -4.47 -1.05 5.42
N TYR A 5 -3.93 -2.26 5.42
CA TYR A 5 -3.91 -3.14 4.25
C TYR A 5 -4.73 -4.40 4.50
N ASN A 6 -5.73 -4.64 3.64
CA ASN A 6 -6.56 -5.84 3.66
C ASN A 6 -6.08 -6.84 2.61
N GLN A 7 -5.25 -7.78 3.04
CA GLN A 7 -4.70 -8.84 2.17
C GLN A 7 -5.79 -9.70 1.49
N TRP A 8 -6.97 -9.86 2.10
CA TRP A 8 -8.06 -10.67 1.53
C TRP A 8 -8.75 -9.99 0.35
N ALA A 9 -8.67 -8.66 0.26
CA ALA A 9 -9.15 -7.90 -0.89
C ALA A 9 -8.11 -7.81 -2.01
N CYS A 10 -6.84 -8.11 -1.75
CA CYS A 10 -5.79 -7.97 -2.75
C CYS A 10 -5.91 -9.05 -3.85
N GLN A 11 -5.90 -8.60 -5.11
CA GLN A 11 -5.97 -9.46 -6.31
C GLN A 11 -4.68 -9.39 -7.16
N GLY A 12 -3.56 -8.93 -6.59
CA GLY A 12 -2.24 -9.01 -7.27
C GLY A 12 -2.05 -8.06 -8.46
N HIS A 13 -2.73 -6.91 -8.49
CA HIS A 13 -2.60 -5.92 -9.57
C HIS A 13 -1.24 -5.20 -9.64
N ALA A 14 -0.37 -5.37 -8.63
CA ALA A 14 0.98 -4.77 -8.54
C ALA A 14 1.09 -3.24 -8.61
N ARG A 15 -0.01 -2.49 -8.72
CA ARG A 15 0.01 -1.02 -8.83
C ARG A 15 0.63 -0.32 -7.62
N CYS A 16 0.43 -0.87 -6.43
CA CYS A 16 1.00 -0.32 -5.21
C CYS A 16 2.55 -0.40 -5.23
N PHE A 17 3.10 -1.53 -5.68
CA PHE A 17 4.53 -1.71 -5.88
C PHE A 17 5.09 -0.81 -7.00
N GLU A 18 4.38 -0.67 -8.12
CA GLU A 18 4.81 0.20 -9.23
C GLU A 18 4.90 1.68 -8.81
N LEU A 19 3.93 2.15 -8.03
CA LEU A 19 3.82 3.55 -7.63
C LEU A 19 4.63 3.91 -6.38
N ALA A 20 4.77 2.97 -5.44
CA ALA A 20 5.44 3.17 -4.16
C ALA A 20 6.18 1.90 -3.70
N PRO A 21 7.29 1.53 -4.37
CA PRO A 21 8.11 0.38 -4.00
C PRO A 21 8.78 0.54 -2.61
N GLU A 22 8.75 1.74 -2.04
CA GLU A 22 9.19 2.00 -0.66
C GLU A 22 8.15 1.61 0.39
N LEU A 23 6.87 1.47 0.00
CA LEU A 23 5.75 1.17 0.90
C LEU A 23 5.26 -0.27 0.73
N PHE A 24 5.33 -0.81 -0.48
CA PHE A 24 4.86 -2.15 -0.82
C PHE A 24 5.91 -2.95 -1.57
N ASN A 25 5.90 -4.26 -1.36
CA ASN A 25 6.57 -5.22 -2.21
C ASN A 25 5.62 -6.39 -2.51
N LEU A 26 6.01 -7.28 -3.42
CA LEU A 26 5.21 -8.42 -3.84
C LEU A 26 5.87 -9.72 -3.37
N ASP A 27 5.05 -10.67 -2.92
CA ASP A 27 5.50 -12.03 -2.67
C ASP A 27 5.63 -12.85 -3.96
N ASN A 28 5.94 -14.13 -3.83
CA ASN A 28 6.13 -15.04 -4.97
C ASN A 28 4.83 -15.34 -5.74
N GLU A 29 3.67 -15.03 -5.17
CA GLU A 29 2.35 -15.19 -5.80
C GLU A 29 1.84 -13.88 -6.41
N GLY A 30 2.62 -12.79 -6.29
CA GLY A 30 2.27 -11.47 -6.80
C GLY A 30 1.34 -10.68 -5.88
N LEU A 31 1.08 -11.16 -4.66
CA LEU A 31 0.30 -10.44 -3.67
C LEU A 31 1.18 -9.42 -2.96
N ALA A 32 0.61 -8.25 -2.68
CA ALA A 32 1.34 -7.19 -2.01
C ALA A 32 1.48 -7.46 -0.51
N PHE A 33 2.58 -6.99 0.08
CA PHE A 33 2.77 -6.85 1.52
C PHE A 33 3.39 -5.50 1.85
N LEU A 34 3.15 -5.01 3.07
CA LEU A 34 3.65 -3.71 3.54
C LEU A 34 5.13 -3.81 3.95
N LEU A 35 5.91 -2.79 3.59
CA LEU A 35 7.29 -2.62 4.07
C LEU A 35 7.35 -1.75 5.33
N ILE A 36 6.34 -0.90 5.53
CA ILE A 36 6.19 -0.02 6.69
C ILE A 36 4.82 -0.28 7.30
N GLU A 37 4.80 -0.95 8.44
CA GLU A 37 3.58 -1.25 9.19
C GLU A 37 3.24 -0.17 10.23
N GLU A 38 4.15 0.75 10.51
CA GLU A 38 3.95 1.80 11.52
C GLU A 38 3.71 3.17 10.87
N GLU A 39 4.25 4.23 11.48
CA GLU A 39 4.10 5.58 10.97
C GLU A 39 4.87 5.76 9.66
N ILE A 40 4.16 6.30 8.67
CA ILE A 40 4.71 6.59 7.35
C ILE A 40 5.57 7.86 7.45
N PRO A 41 6.84 7.83 7.00
CA PRO A 41 7.66 9.02 6.91
C PRO A 41 7.01 10.12 6.06
N SER A 42 7.18 11.38 6.46
CA SER A 42 6.55 12.54 5.82
C SER A 42 6.74 12.58 4.29
N GLU A 43 7.91 12.17 3.82
CA GLU A 43 8.29 12.13 2.40
C GLU A 43 7.57 11.04 1.59
N LEU A 44 6.98 10.03 2.25
CA LEU A 44 6.23 8.94 1.62
C LEU A 44 4.71 9.12 1.75
N GLU A 45 4.24 10.13 2.47
CA GLU A 45 2.81 10.26 2.71
C GLU A 45 1.99 10.53 1.43
N GLU A 46 2.52 11.32 0.50
CA GLU A 46 1.85 11.54 -0.79
C GLU A 46 1.75 10.23 -1.59
N LYS A 47 2.82 9.43 -1.58
CA LYS A 47 2.84 8.09 -2.21
C LYS A 47 1.81 7.16 -1.55
N ALA A 48 1.70 7.18 -0.23
CA ALA A 48 0.73 6.37 0.51
C ALA A 48 -0.73 6.73 0.12
N ARG A 49 -1.05 8.03 0.07
CA ARG A 49 -2.37 8.49 -0.41
C ARG A 49 -2.61 8.12 -1.86
N LEU A 50 -1.58 8.20 -2.71
CA LEU A 50 -1.67 7.82 -4.11
C LEU A 50 -1.99 6.33 -4.28
N VAL A 51 -1.27 5.43 -3.60
CA VAL A 51 -1.53 3.98 -3.76
C VAL A 51 -2.88 3.56 -3.20
N ALA A 52 -3.35 4.18 -2.11
CA ALA A 52 -4.70 3.96 -1.60
C ALA A 52 -5.79 4.30 -2.65
N GLN A 53 -5.64 5.42 -3.36
CA GLN A 53 -6.56 5.84 -4.42
C GLN A 53 -6.46 5.00 -5.71
N ARG A 54 -5.37 4.26 -5.90
CA ARG A 54 -5.08 3.53 -7.15
C ARG A 54 -5.30 2.04 -7.06
N CYS A 55 -5.55 1.49 -5.88
CA CYS A 55 -5.92 0.10 -5.71
C CYS A 55 -7.32 -0.16 -6.30
N PRO A 56 -7.47 -1.01 -7.33
CA PRO A 56 -8.78 -1.31 -7.91
C PRO A 56 -9.73 -2.01 -6.94
N GLU A 57 -9.16 -2.74 -5.98
CA GLU A 57 -9.88 -3.59 -5.02
C GLU A 57 -10.14 -2.90 -3.67
N PHE A 58 -9.75 -1.62 -3.53
CA PHE A 58 -9.84 -0.88 -2.27
C PHE A 58 -9.16 -1.59 -1.08
N ALA A 59 -8.13 -2.38 -1.35
CA ALA A 59 -7.40 -3.14 -0.33
C ALA A 59 -6.49 -2.27 0.56
N ILE A 60 -6.33 -0.98 0.24
CA ILE A 60 -5.39 -0.06 0.89
C ILE A 60 -6.15 1.16 1.38
N GLU A 61 -6.14 1.40 2.68
CA GLU A 61 -6.73 2.56 3.33
C GLU A 61 -5.65 3.36 4.09
N ILE A 62 -5.90 4.66 4.28
CA ILE A 62 -5.03 5.55 5.05
C ILE A 62 -5.77 6.01 6.31
N LYS A 63 -5.15 5.80 7.46
CA LYS A 63 -5.59 6.38 8.73
C LYS A 63 -4.72 7.59 9.05
N GLU A 64 -5.35 8.75 9.07
CA GLU A 64 -4.77 9.96 9.66
C GLU A 64 -5.16 9.96 11.15
N GLU A 65 -4.16 10.06 12.05
CA GLU A 65 -4.40 10.25 13.49
C GLU A 65 -4.44 11.73 13.83
#